data_AF-A0A3A0CSD8-F1
#
_entry.id   AF-A0A3A0CSD8-F1
#
_cell.length_a   1.000
_cell.length_b   1.000
_cell.length_c   1.000
_cell.angle_alpha   90.00
_cell.angle_beta   90.00
_cell.angle_gamma   90.00
#
_symmetry.space_group_name_H-M   'P 1'
#
loop_
_entity.id
_entity.type
_entity.pdbx_description
1 polymer ?
#
loop_
_entity_poly.entity_id
_entity_poly.type
_entity_poly.pdbx_seq_one_letter_code
_entity_poly.pdbx_strand_id
1 'polypeptide(L)'
;MRGRLVMGSREEQWCDRHNFAELYRRAIALRREALAPADRATFYRFLLRWHKLGLPGQPLEELLKRYRGYQFPLRVFEREILRSRVGGEQFTTTLQDFHDKVARGEIIALAQRTSEDSRRYLSFILRGEGNMFFSKAELTAAAEQLDESAKVIYNFLRENGASLIRDLMIGANLSTAQIENGLTRLANLGLVNCDNYPAFLLRLQPQSSQSEASSMPQAESIPRPAWSSHDRQRRYQPSFRRAIRERVALTQTEGRWF
;
A
#
# COMPACT_ATOMS: atom_id res chain seq x y z
N MET A 1 -37.44 28.39 -17.51
CA MET A 1 -36.42 27.42 -17.96
C MET A 1 -36.65 27.12 -19.44
N ARG A 2 -35.61 26.93 -20.25
CA ARG A 2 -35.73 26.58 -21.68
C ARG A 2 -34.87 25.38 -22.06
N GLY A 3 -35.36 24.51 -22.93
CA GLY A 3 -34.62 23.34 -23.43
C GLY A 3 -35.52 22.30 -24.10
N ARG A 4 -34.96 21.15 -24.48
CA ARG A 4 -35.73 20.01 -24.98
C ARG A 4 -36.19 19.16 -23.80
N LEU A 5 -37.40 19.41 -23.32
CA LEU A 5 -37.92 18.81 -22.08
C LEU A 5 -38.72 17.53 -22.33
N VAL A 6 -39.25 17.35 -23.54
CA VAL A 6 -39.98 16.15 -23.98
C VAL A 6 -39.09 15.27 -24.87
N MET A 7 -39.03 13.98 -24.54
CA MET A 7 -38.30 12.99 -25.34
C MET A 7 -38.84 12.94 -26.78
N GLY A 8 -37.95 13.10 -27.76
CA GLY A 8 -38.28 13.06 -29.19
C GLY A 8 -38.63 14.42 -29.82
N SER A 9 -38.76 15.50 -29.04
CA SER A 9 -38.96 16.83 -29.62
C SER A 9 -37.65 17.47 -30.08
N ARG A 10 -37.67 18.10 -31.26
CA ARG A 10 -36.53 18.87 -31.81
C ARG A 10 -36.61 20.36 -31.47
N GLU A 11 -37.77 20.85 -31.06
CA GLU A 11 -38.05 22.26 -30.78
C GLU A 11 -37.70 22.63 -29.33
N GLU A 12 -37.29 23.89 -29.12
CA GLU A 12 -37.07 24.41 -27.77
C GLU A 12 -38.40 24.65 -27.06
N GLN A 13 -38.50 24.14 -25.84
CA GLN A 13 -39.69 24.27 -25.00
C GLN A 13 -39.35 25.15 -23.80
N TRP A 14 -40.34 25.93 -23.36
CA TRP A 14 -40.25 26.73 -22.14
C TRP A 14 -41.10 26.10 -21.05
N CYS A 15 -40.54 26.02 -19.85
CA CYS A 15 -41.26 25.60 -18.66
C CYS A 15 -40.98 26.60 -17.54
N ASP A 16 -42.01 26.90 -16.75
CA ASP A 16 -41.84 27.67 -15.52
C ASP A 16 -40.83 26.97 -14.59
N ARG A 17 -40.03 27.77 -13.88
CA ARG A 17 -38.94 27.24 -13.05
C ARG A 17 -39.45 26.37 -11.91
N HIS A 18 -40.59 26.72 -11.31
CA HIS A 18 -41.19 25.96 -10.21
C HIS A 18 -41.73 24.62 -10.71
N ASN A 19 -42.51 24.66 -11.80
CA ASN A 19 -43.08 23.46 -12.42
C ASN A 19 -42.00 22.48 -12.87
N PHE A 20 -40.92 22.98 -13.47
CA PHE A 20 -39.79 22.15 -13.87
C PHE A 20 -39.13 21.47 -12.65
N ALA A 21 -38.91 22.22 -11.56
CA ALA A 21 -38.31 21.66 -10.35
C ALA A 21 -39.19 20.60 -9.69
N GLU A 22 -40.51 20.74 -9.71
CA GLU A 22 -41.44 19.71 -9.23
C GLU A 22 -41.41 18.46 -10.10
N LEU A 23 -41.53 18.60 -11.42
CA LEU A 23 -41.48 17.48 -12.35
C LEU A 23 -40.16 16.73 -12.27
N TYR A 24 -39.04 17.45 -12.14
CA TYR A 24 -37.71 16.86 -11.97
C TYR A 24 -37.60 16.09 -10.65
N ARG A 25 -38.08 16.67 -9.52
CA ARG A 25 -38.09 15.97 -8.23
C ARG A 25 -38.94 14.70 -8.27
N ARG A 26 -40.12 14.75 -8.88
CA ARG A 26 -40.99 13.57 -9.06
C ARG A 26 -40.33 12.52 -9.96
N ALA A 27 -39.71 12.92 -11.06
CA ALA A 27 -39.00 12.01 -11.95
C ALA A 27 -37.81 11.33 -11.26
N ILE A 28 -37.05 12.05 -10.43
CA ILE A 28 -36.00 11.46 -9.59
C ILE A 28 -36.58 10.48 -8.58
N ALA A 29 -37.67 10.85 -7.89
CA ALA A 29 -38.32 9.98 -6.91
C ALA A 29 -38.79 8.66 -7.56
N LEU A 30 -39.50 8.74 -8.68
CA LEU A 30 -39.94 7.57 -9.46
C LEU A 30 -38.77 6.70 -9.94
N ARG A 31 -37.67 7.30 -10.39
CA ARG A 31 -36.46 6.54 -10.80
C ARG A 31 -35.77 5.87 -9.62
N ARG A 32 -35.73 6.51 -8.45
CA ARG A 32 -35.18 5.92 -7.22
C ARG A 32 -36.07 4.81 -6.67
N GLU A 33 -37.38 4.93 -6.86
CA GLU A 33 -38.35 3.91 -6.47
C GLU A 33 -38.29 2.70 -7.42
N ALA A 34 -38.11 2.93 -8.73
CA ALA A 34 -37.90 1.88 -9.72
C ALA A 34 -36.57 1.12 -9.55
N LEU A 35 -35.58 1.73 -8.89
CA LEU A 35 -34.27 1.15 -8.59
C LEU A 35 -34.05 1.14 -7.08
N ALA A 36 -34.75 0.24 -6.38
CA ALA A 36 -34.58 0.08 -4.94
C ALA A 36 -33.09 -0.16 -4.60
N PRO A 37 -32.55 0.49 -3.55
CA PRO A 37 -31.18 0.24 -3.12
C PRO A 37 -31.04 -1.23 -2.71
N ALA A 38 -29.93 -1.85 -3.13
CA ALA A 38 -29.63 -3.22 -2.73
C ALA A 38 -29.60 -3.33 -1.20
N ASP A 39 -30.20 -4.39 -0.67
CA ASP A 39 -30.09 -4.69 0.75
C ASP A 39 -28.63 -4.99 1.11
N ARG A 40 -28.31 -4.90 2.40
CA ARG A 40 -26.92 -5.04 2.88
C ARG A 40 -26.33 -6.40 2.46
N ALA A 41 -27.10 -7.48 2.49
CA ALA A 41 -26.59 -8.80 2.15
C ALA A 41 -26.24 -8.93 0.67
N THR A 42 -27.10 -8.40 -0.22
CA THR A 42 -26.81 -8.38 -1.67
C THR A 42 -25.61 -7.51 -1.97
N PHE A 43 -25.51 -6.33 -1.35
CA PHE A 43 -24.35 -5.46 -1.53
C PHE A 43 -23.04 -6.12 -1.07
N TYR A 44 -23.02 -6.78 0.09
CA TYR A 44 -21.82 -7.50 0.55
C TYR A 44 -21.45 -8.67 -0.35
N ARG A 45 -22.42 -9.47 -0.81
CA ARG A 45 -22.15 -10.56 -1.77
C ARG A 45 -21.58 -10.03 -3.08
N PHE A 46 -22.13 -8.93 -3.58
CA PHE A 46 -21.60 -8.22 -4.74
C PHE A 46 -20.16 -7.78 -4.48
N LEU A 47 -19.88 -7.10 -3.36
CA LEU A 47 -18.56 -6.57 -3.03
C LEU A 47 -17.50 -7.68 -2.94
N LEU A 48 -17.81 -8.78 -2.24
CA LEU A 48 -16.91 -9.93 -2.12
C LEU A 48 -16.61 -10.53 -3.50
N ARG A 49 -17.63 -10.71 -4.34
CA ARG A 49 -17.48 -11.23 -5.70
C ARG A 49 -16.71 -10.26 -6.61
N TRP A 50 -16.99 -8.96 -6.51
CA TRP A 50 -16.32 -7.89 -7.24
C TRP A 50 -14.82 -7.84 -6.93
N HIS A 51 -14.46 -7.95 -5.65
CA HIS A 51 -13.08 -8.05 -5.20
C HIS A 51 -12.46 -9.45 -5.37
N LYS A 52 -13.21 -10.38 -5.99
CA LYS A 52 -12.87 -11.80 -6.20
C LYS A 52 -12.38 -12.49 -4.92
N LEU A 53 -12.96 -12.16 -3.77
CA LEU A 53 -12.65 -12.82 -2.50
C LEU A 53 -13.30 -14.23 -2.49
N GLY A 54 -12.53 -15.25 -2.12
CA GLY A 54 -12.99 -16.65 -2.13
C GLY A 54 -12.88 -17.38 -3.47
N LEU A 55 -12.33 -16.73 -4.51
CA LEU A 55 -11.94 -17.37 -5.77
C LEU A 55 -10.42 -17.54 -5.78
N PRO A 56 -9.89 -18.75 -5.48
CA PRO A 56 -8.45 -19.00 -5.47
C PRO A 56 -7.87 -18.98 -6.89
N GLY A 57 -6.54 -18.88 -6.99
CA GLY A 57 -5.82 -18.95 -8.27
C GLY A 57 -5.85 -17.66 -9.11
N GLN A 58 -6.05 -16.50 -8.49
CA GLN A 58 -5.91 -15.23 -9.20
C GLN A 58 -4.43 -14.97 -9.57
N PRO A 59 -4.12 -14.57 -10.82
CA PRO A 59 -2.75 -14.28 -11.23
C PRO A 59 -2.25 -13.01 -10.54
N LEU A 60 -0.97 -13.02 -10.13
CA LEU A 60 -0.34 -11.94 -9.40
C LEU A 60 -0.41 -10.61 -10.17
N GLU A 61 -0.22 -10.64 -11.49
CA GLU A 61 -0.27 -9.47 -12.36
C GLU A 61 -1.62 -8.76 -12.32
N GLU A 62 -2.72 -9.51 -12.24
CA GLU A 62 -4.06 -8.91 -12.15
C GLU A 62 -4.26 -8.22 -10.79
N LEU A 63 -3.74 -8.83 -9.72
CA LEU A 63 -3.79 -8.25 -8.37
C LEU A 63 -2.96 -6.97 -8.29
N LEU A 64 -1.73 -6.99 -8.80
CA LEU A 64 -0.86 -5.82 -8.84
C LEU A 64 -1.47 -4.70 -9.68
N LYS A 65 -2.01 -5.02 -10.87
CA LYS A 65 -2.71 -4.03 -11.70
C LYS A 65 -3.91 -3.41 -10.97
N ARG A 66 -4.69 -4.20 -10.25
CA ARG A 66 -5.88 -3.72 -9.53
C ARG A 66 -5.53 -2.82 -8.35
N TYR A 67 -4.44 -3.13 -7.64
CA TYR A 67 -4.09 -2.48 -6.38
C TYR A 67 -2.92 -1.48 -6.49
N ARG A 68 -2.40 -1.23 -7.69
CA ARG A 68 -1.35 -0.23 -7.89
C ARG A 68 -1.80 1.17 -7.45
N GLY A 69 -0.91 1.87 -6.77
CA GLY A 69 -1.17 3.19 -6.17
C GLY A 69 -2.04 3.16 -4.90
N TYR A 70 -2.65 2.03 -4.54
CA TYR A 70 -3.40 1.93 -3.30
C TYR A 70 -2.46 1.79 -2.09
N GLN A 71 -2.78 2.48 -1.00
CA GLN A 71 -1.98 2.47 0.23
C GLN A 71 -2.48 1.41 1.22
N PHE A 72 -1.58 0.51 1.60
CA PHE A 72 -1.82 -0.56 2.57
C PHE A 72 -0.98 -0.37 3.82
N PRO A 73 -1.47 -0.69 5.02
CA PRO A 73 -0.58 -0.86 6.16
C PRO A 73 0.49 -1.93 5.87
N LEU A 74 1.64 -1.83 6.53
CA LEU A 74 2.75 -2.77 6.33
C LEU A 74 2.29 -4.23 6.43
N ARG A 75 2.73 -5.07 5.49
CA ARG A 75 2.45 -6.52 5.40
C ARG A 75 1.00 -6.91 5.10
N VAL A 76 0.06 -5.97 4.96
CA VAL A 76 -1.36 -6.28 4.72
C VAL A 76 -1.57 -6.86 3.32
N PHE A 77 -0.83 -6.36 2.32
CA PHE A 77 -0.97 -6.85 0.96
C PHE A 77 -0.66 -8.35 0.86
N GLU A 78 0.47 -8.78 1.40
CA GLU A 78 0.92 -10.18 1.34
C GLU A 78 0.04 -11.07 2.22
N ARG A 79 -0.22 -10.63 3.45
CA ARG A 79 -0.88 -11.48 4.45
C ARG A 79 -2.38 -11.60 4.25
N GLU A 80 -3.03 -10.52 3.84
CA GLU A 80 -4.50 -10.45 3.75
C GLU A 80 -4.96 -10.47 2.30
N ILE A 81 -4.32 -9.71 1.40
CA ILE A 81 -4.82 -9.54 0.02
C ILE A 81 -4.36 -10.69 -0.88
N LEU A 82 -3.07 -10.99 -0.89
CA LEU A 82 -2.46 -12.01 -1.72
C LEU A 82 -2.87 -13.40 -1.24
N ARG A 83 -2.68 -13.68 0.06
CA ARG A 83 -3.00 -14.99 0.66
C ARG A 83 -4.47 -15.39 0.46
N SER A 84 -5.42 -14.46 0.59
CA SER A 84 -6.85 -14.75 0.42
C SER A 84 -7.29 -15.02 -1.03
N ARG A 85 -6.45 -14.71 -2.02
CA ARG A 85 -6.79 -14.80 -3.46
C ARG A 85 -6.01 -15.84 -4.23
N VAL A 86 -4.80 -16.17 -3.75
CA VAL A 86 -3.96 -17.21 -4.34
C VAL A 86 -4.32 -18.58 -3.74
N GLY A 87 -4.68 -18.63 -2.45
CA GLY A 87 -4.90 -19.87 -1.71
C GLY A 87 -3.62 -20.38 -1.05
N GLY A 88 -3.76 -21.30 -0.08
CA GLY A 88 -2.65 -21.72 0.80
C GLY A 88 -1.50 -22.42 0.09
N GLU A 89 -1.79 -23.32 -0.85
CA GLU A 89 -0.77 -24.15 -1.53
C GLU A 89 0.16 -23.32 -2.45
N GLN A 90 -0.42 -22.38 -3.19
CA GLN A 90 0.31 -21.55 -4.16
C GLN A 90 0.91 -20.29 -3.53
N PHE A 91 0.51 -19.93 -2.30
CA PHE A 91 0.89 -18.68 -1.64
C PHE A 91 2.40 -18.47 -1.58
N THR A 92 3.16 -19.49 -1.18
CA THR A 92 4.62 -19.37 -1.03
C THR A 92 5.30 -19.09 -2.37
N THR A 93 4.92 -19.82 -3.42
CA THR A 93 5.47 -19.64 -4.77
C THR A 93 5.11 -18.27 -5.34
N THR A 94 3.86 -17.83 -5.21
CA THR A 94 3.44 -16.50 -5.69
C THR A 94 4.07 -15.37 -4.88
N LEU A 95 4.29 -15.56 -3.58
CA LEU A 95 5.00 -14.57 -2.76
C LEU A 95 6.46 -14.44 -3.19
N GLN A 96 7.11 -15.55 -3.55
CA GLN A 96 8.47 -15.52 -4.10
C GLN A 96 8.51 -14.81 -5.46
N ASP A 97 7.58 -15.14 -6.37
CA ASP A 97 7.47 -14.44 -7.67
C ASP A 97 7.24 -12.93 -7.48
N PHE A 98 6.44 -12.53 -6.49
CA PHE A 98 6.29 -11.13 -6.13
C PHE A 98 7.62 -10.49 -5.67
N HIS A 99 8.38 -11.15 -4.80
CA HIS A 99 9.70 -10.66 -4.40
C HIS A 99 10.66 -10.56 -5.58
N ASP A 100 10.67 -11.54 -6.48
CA ASP A 100 11.54 -11.57 -7.66
C ASP A 100 11.20 -10.42 -8.62
N LYS A 101 9.91 -10.10 -8.80
CA LYS A 101 9.46 -8.95 -9.59
C LYS A 101 9.89 -7.61 -8.99
N VAL A 102 9.88 -7.48 -7.65
CA VAL A 102 10.45 -6.30 -6.98
C VAL A 102 11.96 -6.23 -7.20
N ALA A 103 12.67 -7.35 -7.05
CA ALA A 103 14.13 -7.41 -7.23
C ALA A 103 14.56 -7.07 -8.67
N ARG A 104 13.75 -7.41 -9.67
CA ARG A 104 13.94 -7.04 -11.08
C ARG A 104 13.55 -5.59 -11.40
N GLY A 105 12.90 -4.90 -10.47
CA GLY A 105 12.37 -3.55 -10.67
C GLY A 105 11.15 -3.48 -11.58
N GLU A 106 10.43 -4.59 -11.78
CA GLU A 106 9.12 -4.58 -12.46
C GLU A 106 8.05 -3.90 -11.57
N ILE A 107 8.21 -4.05 -10.26
CA ILE A 107 7.37 -3.47 -9.22
C ILE A 107 8.25 -2.60 -8.32
N ILE A 108 7.79 -1.38 -8.04
CA ILE A 108 8.45 -0.48 -7.10
C ILE A 108 7.53 -0.37 -5.88
N ALA A 109 8.07 -0.71 -4.71
CA ALA A 109 7.39 -0.55 -3.43
C ALA A 109 7.72 0.84 -2.88
N LEU A 110 6.68 1.64 -2.61
CA LEU A 110 6.85 2.98 -2.07
C LEU A 110 6.25 3.04 -0.68
N ALA A 111 7.06 3.46 0.27
CA ALA A 111 6.60 3.73 1.61
C ALA A 111 6.24 5.20 1.77
N GLN A 112 5.18 5.45 2.51
CA GLN A 112 4.76 6.79 2.87
C GLN A 112 4.38 6.80 4.35
N ARG A 113 4.83 7.83 5.06
CA ARG A 113 4.44 8.06 6.45
C ARG A 113 3.46 9.22 6.52
N THR A 114 2.29 8.98 7.09
CA THR A 114 1.31 10.04 7.36
C THR A 114 1.77 10.84 8.58
N SER A 115 1.74 12.18 8.47
CA SER A 115 2.18 13.10 9.53
C SER A 115 1.37 12.96 10.83
N GLU A 116 0.08 12.60 10.74
CA GLU A 116 -0.84 12.60 11.89
C GLU A 116 -0.70 11.40 12.83
N ASP A 117 -0.55 10.18 12.30
CA ASP A 117 -0.65 8.93 13.09
C ASP A 117 0.70 8.20 13.21
N SER A 118 1.77 8.76 12.64
CA SER A 118 3.08 8.07 12.49
C SER A 118 3.02 6.71 11.79
N ARG A 119 1.87 6.32 11.25
CA ARG A 119 1.65 5.06 10.55
C ARG A 119 2.33 5.10 9.19
N ARG A 120 2.87 3.94 8.81
CA ARG A 120 3.52 3.72 7.53
C ARG A 120 2.61 2.89 6.64
N TYR A 121 2.45 3.37 5.42
CA TYR A 121 1.72 2.71 4.37
C TYR A 121 2.67 2.34 3.25
N LEU A 122 2.36 1.25 2.55
CA LEU A 122 3.00 0.82 1.33
C LEU A 122 2.03 0.96 0.18
N SER A 123 2.53 1.46 -0.93
CA SER A 123 1.88 1.37 -2.22
C SER A 123 2.82 0.68 -3.20
N PHE A 124 2.24 0.08 -4.23
CA PHE A 124 2.99 -0.54 -5.31
C PHE A 124 2.72 0.23 -6.59
N ILE A 125 3.76 0.50 -7.36
CA ILE A 125 3.63 1.04 -8.70
C ILE A 125 4.33 0.10 -9.67
N LEU A 126 3.78 -0.04 -10.87
CA LEU A 126 4.43 -0.79 -11.94
C LEU A 126 5.48 0.10 -12.61
N ARG A 127 6.55 -0.52 -13.09
CA ARG A 127 7.59 0.20 -13.83
C ARG A 127 7.00 0.97 -15.01
N GLY A 128 7.37 2.25 -15.12
CA GLY A 128 6.88 3.15 -16.16
C GLY A 128 5.61 3.92 -15.80
N GLU A 129 4.96 3.60 -14.68
CA GLU A 129 3.72 4.29 -14.25
C GLU A 129 3.96 5.40 -13.22
N GLY A 130 5.21 5.70 -12.83
CA GLY A 130 5.52 6.66 -11.78
C GLY A 130 4.92 8.06 -12.01
N ASN A 131 4.92 8.54 -13.25
CA ASN A 131 4.37 9.86 -13.62
C ASN A 131 2.83 9.96 -13.42
N MET A 132 2.12 8.84 -13.26
CA MET A 132 0.69 8.85 -12.93
C MET A 132 0.42 9.19 -11.46
N PHE A 133 1.41 8.99 -10.59
CA PHE A 133 1.25 9.09 -9.14
C PHE A 133 2.02 10.27 -8.53
N PHE A 134 3.14 10.66 -9.15
CA PHE A 134 4.00 11.72 -8.63
C PHE A 134 4.47 12.65 -9.74
N SER A 135 4.50 13.94 -9.43
CA SER A 135 5.18 14.92 -10.27
C SER A 135 6.65 15.07 -9.85
N LYS A 136 7.50 15.44 -10.81
CA LYS A 136 8.91 15.77 -10.52
C LYS A 136 9.04 16.91 -9.49
N ALA A 137 8.11 17.87 -9.52
CA ALA A 137 8.12 19.01 -8.61
C ALA A 137 7.89 18.57 -7.15
N GLU A 138 6.91 17.69 -6.90
CA GLU A 138 6.63 17.14 -5.56
C GLU A 138 7.83 16.37 -5.01
N LEU A 139 8.46 15.53 -5.82
CA LEU A 139 9.65 14.76 -5.40
C LEU A 139 10.84 15.68 -5.11
N THR A 140 11.02 16.75 -5.89
CA THR A 140 12.09 17.73 -5.66
C THR A 140 11.86 18.50 -4.36
N ALA A 141 10.63 18.94 -4.10
CA ALA A 141 10.27 19.62 -2.86
C ALA A 141 10.45 18.72 -1.62
N ALA A 142 10.17 17.43 -1.74
CA ALA A 142 10.44 16.46 -0.67
C ALA A 142 11.94 16.28 -0.42
N ALA A 143 12.77 16.29 -1.47
CA ALA A 143 14.22 16.20 -1.35
C ALA A 143 14.86 17.45 -0.70
N GLU A 144 14.25 18.63 -0.87
CA GLU A 144 14.74 19.87 -0.24
C GLU A 144 14.57 19.87 1.29
N GLN A 145 13.57 19.15 1.82
CA GLN A 145 13.26 19.05 3.25
C GLN A 145 14.15 18.03 4.01
N LEU A 146 15.13 17.44 3.34
CA LEU A 146 16.01 16.44 3.93
C LEU A 146 17.03 17.05 4.90
N ASP A 147 17.40 16.28 5.92
CA ASP A 147 18.55 16.54 6.77
C ASP A 147 19.86 16.30 6.01
N GLU A 148 20.97 16.88 6.50
CA GLU A 148 22.27 16.83 5.81
C GLU A 148 22.73 15.40 5.52
N SER A 149 22.60 14.48 6.48
CA SER A 149 22.93 13.06 6.28
C SER A 149 22.07 12.40 5.18
N ALA A 150 20.76 12.66 5.16
CA ALA A 150 19.88 12.12 4.13
C ALA A 150 20.11 12.75 2.75
N LYS A 151 20.48 14.04 2.69
CA LYS A 151 20.89 14.70 1.43
C LYS A 151 22.14 14.06 0.84
N VAL A 152 23.15 13.79 1.67
CA VAL A 152 24.39 13.10 1.22
C VAL A 152 24.04 11.73 0.64
N ILE A 153 23.22 10.94 1.32
CA ILE A 153 22.79 9.61 0.85
C ILE A 153 21.98 9.72 -0.46
N TYR A 154 21.03 10.66 -0.51
CA TYR A 154 20.19 10.88 -1.70
C TYR A 154 21.02 11.28 -2.92
N ASN A 155 21.98 12.20 -2.75
CA ASN A 155 22.88 12.63 -3.82
C ASN A 155 23.79 11.49 -4.28
N PHE A 156 24.33 10.70 -3.33
CA PHE A 156 25.14 9.53 -3.67
C PHE A 156 24.38 8.53 -4.54
N LEU A 157 23.13 8.21 -4.18
CA LEU A 157 22.27 7.31 -4.95
C LEU A 157 21.89 7.90 -6.31
N ARG A 158 21.66 9.21 -6.39
CA ARG A 158 21.37 9.91 -7.64
C ARG A 158 22.56 9.89 -8.62
N GLU A 159 23.79 9.95 -8.11
CA GLU A 159 25.02 9.97 -8.92
C GLU A 159 25.50 8.57 -9.30
N ASN A 160 25.44 7.60 -8.37
CA ASN A 160 26.00 6.26 -8.55
C ASN A 160 24.94 5.20 -8.91
N GLY A 161 23.66 5.53 -8.77
CA GLY A 161 22.55 4.61 -8.97
C GLY A 161 22.40 3.60 -7.82
N ALA A 162 21.81 2.45 -8.15
CA ALA A 162 21.45 1.42 -7.17
C ALA A 162 22.69 0.86 -6.44
N SER A 163 22.79 1.13 -5.14
CA SER A 163 24.01 0.89 -4.35
C SER A 163 23.73 0.07 -3.09
N LEU A 164 24.69 -0.75 -2.66
CA LEU A 164 24.59 -1.48 -1.40
C LEU A 164 24.89 -0.55 -0.21
N ILE A 165 24.42 -0.92 0.99
CA ILE A 165 24.71 -0.16 2.23
C ILE A 165 26.22 -0.02 2.47
N ARG A 166 27.00 -1.06 2.18
CA ARG A 166 28.47 -1.01 2.32
C ARG A 166 29.10 0.05 1.40
N ASP A 167 28.56 0.22 0.19
CA ASP A 167 29.09 1.15 -0.80
C ASP A 167 28.71 2.59 -0.39
N LEU A 168 27.50 2.77 0.16
CA LEU A 168 27.08 4.01 0.81
C LEU A 168 27.97 4.36 2.01
N MET A 169 28.34 3.39 2.85
CA MET A 169 29.23 3.63 4.00
C MET A 169 30.60 4.15 3.56
N ILE A 170 31.19 3.53 2.55
CA ILE A 170 32.51 3.92 2.02
C ILE A 170 32.42 5.27 1.31
N GLY A 171 31.39 5.48 0.49
CA GLY A 171 31.26 6.65 -0.37
C GLY A 171 30.73 7.91 0.31
N ALA A 172 29.83 7.77 1.30
CA ALA A 172 29.24 8.90 2.01
C ALA A 172 30.02 9.32 3.27
N ASN A 173 30.99 8.50 3.71
CA ASN A 173 31.73 8.69 4.97
C ASN A 173 30.81 8.89 6.19
N LEU A 174 29.69 8.16 6.22
CA LEU A 174 28.71 8.18 7.31
C LEU A 174 28.80 6.88 8.13
N SER A 175 28.50 6.99 9.42
CA SER A 175 28.37 5.80 10.26
C SER A 175 27.22 4.91 9.80
N THR A 176 27.26 3.62 10.13
CA THR A 176 26.17 2.68 9.82
C THR A 176 24.83 3.23 10.28
N ALA A 177 24.72 3.67 11.54
CA ALA A 177 23.48 4.19 12.12
C ALA A 177 22.92 5.43 11.37
N GLN A 178 23.80 6.32 10.89
CA GLN A 178 23.37 7.48 10.10
C GLN A 178 22.80 7.04 8.75
N ILE A 179 23.42 6.07 8.08
CA ILE A 179 22.90 5.52 6.81
C ILE A 179 21.58 4.80 7.03
N GLU A 180 21.48 3.99 8.08
CA GLU A 180 20.26 3.26 8.42
C GLU A 180 19.08 4.21 8.64
N ASN A 181 19.30 5.26 9.43
CA ASN A 181 18.28 6.27 9.74
C ASN A 181 17.96 7.13 8.52
N GLY A 182 18.96 7.54 7.75
CA GLY A 182 18.80 8.31 6.52
C GLY A 182 18.00 7.55 5.47
N LEU A 183 18.34 6.29 5.20
CA LEU A 183 17.58 5.42 4.28
C LEU A 183 16.13 5.21 4.76
N THR A 184 15.93 5.01 6.06
CA THR A 184 14.58 4.89 6.62
C THR A 184 13.77 6.16 6.40
N ARG A 185 14.40 7.34 6.57
CA ARG A 185 13.75 8.64 6.37
C ARG A 185 13.42 8.88 4.90
N LEU A 186 14.36 8.64 4.00
CA LEU A 186 14.17 8.71 2.54
C LEU A 186 13.06 7.77 2.07
N ALA A 187 13.06 6.53 2.57
CA ALA A 187 12.01 5.56 2.27
C ALA A 187 10.63 6.03 2.76
N ASN A 188 10.52 6.63 3.94
CA ASN A 188 9.25 7.16 4.45
C ASN A 188 8.71 8.35 3.63
N LEU A 189 9.57 9.03 2.88
CA LEU A 189 9.19 10.09 1.95
C LEU A 189 8.90 9.56 0.53
N GLY A 190 9.07 8.25 0.31
CA GLY A 190 8.92 7.63 -1.01
C GLY A 190 10.03 8.00 -2.01
N LEU A 191 11.16 8.54 -1.54
CA LEU A 191 12.26 9.00 -2.41
C LEU A 191 13.23 7.89 -2.80
N VAL A 192 13.34 6.84 -1.98
CA VAL A 192 14.27 5.73 -2.19
C VAL A 192 13.53 4.42 -1.93
N ASN A 193 13.86 3.40 -2.71
CA ASN A 193 13.40 2.02 -2.54
C ASN A 193 14.59 1.05 -2.42
N CYS A 194 14.30 -0.22 -2.12
CA CYS A 194 15.27 -1.31 -2.07
C CYS A 194 14.77 -2.48 -2.93
N ASP A 195 15.66 -3.10 -3.70
CA ASP A 195 15.35 -4.25 -4.54
C ASP A 195 15.00 -5.50 -3.70
N ASN A 196 15.52 -5.59 -2.48
CA ASN A 196 15.16 -6.63 -1.50
C ASN A 196 13.94 -6.20 -0.66
N TYR A 197 12.76 -6.63 -1.09
CA TYR A 197 11.49 -6.28 -0.46
C TYR A 197 11.38 -6.70 1.03
N PRO A 198 11.75 -7.93 1.45
CA PRO A 198 11.79 -8.28 2.87
C PRO A 198 12.68 -7.37 3.72
N ALA A 199 13.87 -7.01 3.23
CA ALA A 199 14.78 -6.09 3.91
C ALA A 199 14.18 -4.68 4.03
N PHE A 200 13.53 -4.19 2.97
CA PHE A 200 12.79 -2.93 2.96
C PHE A 200 11.72 -2.90 4.05
N LEU A 201 10.89 -3.95 4.16
CA LEU A 201 9.86 -4.07 5.19
C LEU A 201 10.41 -4.10 6.62
N LEU A 202 11.53 -4.79 6.83
CA LEU A 202 12.17 -4.87 8.15
C LEU A 202 12.70 -3.50 8.59
N ARG A 203 13.16 -2.68 7.64
CA ARG A 203 13.60 -1.32 7.89
C ARG A 203 12.45 -0.38 8.25
N LEU A 204 11.33 -0.51 7.56
CA LEU A 204 10.12 0.30 7.80
C LEU A 204 9.35 -0.11 9.06
N GLN A 205 9.62 -1.28 9.65
CA GLN A 205 8.98 -1.63 10.90
C GLN A 205 9.44 -0.69 12.01
N PRO A 206 8.52 -0.12 12.82
CA PRO A 206 8.92 0.63 13.99
C PRO A 206 9.86 -0.24 14.84
N GLN A 207 11.00 0.33 15.23
CA GLN A 207 11.79 -0.26 16.30
C GLN A 207 10.89 -0.11 17.53
N SER A 208 10.25 -1.20 17.96
CA SER A 208 9.52 -1.21 19.21
C SER A 208 10.46 -0.64 20.27
N SER A 209 10.09 0.51 20.84
CA SER A 209 10.71 1.06 22.03
C SER A 209 10.86 -0.10 23.00
N GLN A 210 12.09 -0.46 23.33
CA GLN A 210 12.43 -1.65 24.13
C GLN A 210 11.98 -1.52 25.61
N SER A 211 10.98 -0.67 25.93
CA SER A 211 10.65 -0.27 27.31
C SER A 211 9.18 -0.36 27.71
N GLU A 212 8.25 -0.83 26.86
CA GLU A 212 6.83 -0.94 27.25
C GLU A 212 6.21 -2.33 27.01
N ALA A 213 7.03 -3.39 26.96
CA ALA A 213 6.52 -4.76 26.88
C ALA A 213 6.08 -5.34 28.25
N SER A 214 6.24 -4.60 29.35
CA SER A 214 5.90 -5.05 30.71
C SER A 214 4.59 -4.50 31.28
N SER A 215 3.82 -3.73 30.51
CA SER A 215 2.56 -3.16 31.00
C SER A 215 1.56 -2.89 29.87
N MET A 216 0.99 -3.96 29.32
CA MET A 216 -0.31 -3.89 28.66
C MET A 216 -1.26 -4.80 29.45
N PRO A 217 -2.37 -4.28 30.01
CA PRO A 217 -3.43 -5.13 30.52
C PRO A 217 -3.93 -5.99 29.35
N GLN A 218 -4.22 -7.26 29.62
CA GLN A 218 -4.81 -8.19 28.66
C GLN A 218 -6.09 -7.56 28.09
N ALA A 219 -6.00 -6.97 26.89
CA ALA A 219 -7.17 -6.50 26.17
C ALA A 219 -8.02 -7.74 25.87
N GLU A 220 -9.23 -7.76 26.42
CA GLU A 220 -10.23 -8.79 26.17
C GLU A 220 -10.36 -9.01 24.66
N SER A 221 -10.21 -10.28 24.28
CA SER A 221 -10.22 -10.71 22.89
C SER A 221 -11.53 -10.32 22.22
N ILE A 222 -11.46 -9.47 21.18
CA ILE A 222 -12.58 -9.28 20.26
C ILE A 222 -12.97 -10.67 19.71
N PRO A 223 -14.23 -11.13 19.86
CA PRO A 223 -14.65 -12.43 19.35
C PRO A 223 -14.50 -12.46 17.83
N ARG A 224 -13.69 -13.39 17.33
CA ARG A 224 -13.51 -13.58 15.89
C ARG A 224 -14.70 -14.35 15.31
N PRO A 225 -15.21 -13.99 14.12
CA PRO A 225 -16.34 -14.68 13.51
C PRO A 225 -15.98 -16.12 13.13
N ALA A 226 -16.95 -17.02 13.28
CA ALA A 226 -16.79 -18.48 13.33
C ALA A 226 -16.22 -19.16 12.05
N TRP A 227 -16.08 -18.44 10.93
CA TRP A 227 -15.54 -18.98 9.68
C TRP A 227 -14.00 -18.96 9.61
N SER A 228 -13.29 -18.40 10.60
CA SER A 228 -11.83 -18.39 10.67
C SER A 228 -11.22 -19.66 11.29
N SER A 229 -11.78 -20.84 10.99
CA SER A 229 -11.34 -22.11 11.60
C SER A 229 -10.06 -22.68 11.00
N HIS A 230 -9.53 -22.06 9.95
CA HIS A 230 -8.29 -22.51 9.31
C HIS A 230 -7.11 -21.72 9.89
N ASP A 231 -6.11 -22.48 10.33
CA ASP A 231 -4.77 -22.02 10.73
C ASP A 231 -4.55 -21.73 12.23
N ARG A 232 -4.76 -22.76 13.08
CA ARG A 232 -3.99 -22.92 14.32
C ARG A 232 -2.58 -23.44 14.01
N GLN A 233 -1.80 -22.79 13.14
CA GLN A 233 -0.36 -22.97 13.23
C GLN A 233 0.14 -22.08 14.36
N ARG A 234 0.61 -22.71 15.45
CA ARG A 234 1.39 -22.04 16.51
C ARG A 234 2.37 -21.10 15.82
N ARG A 235 2.18 -19.78 15.94
CA ARG A 235 3.20 -18.81 15.50
C ARG A 235 4.49 -19.18 16.21
N TYR A 236 5.44 -19.73 15.46
CA TYR A 236 6.81 -19.82 15.93
C TYR A 236 7.28 -18.38 16.18
N GLN A 237 7.37 -17.99 17.45
CA GLN A 237 8.05 -16.76 17.84
C GLN A 237 9.52 -17.14 18.02
N PRO A 238 10.42 -16.74 17.10
CA PRO A 238 11.85 -16.92 17.34
C PRO A 238 12.22 -16.23 18.65
N SER A 239 13.17 -16.80 19.39
CA SER A 239 13.69 -16.17 20.60
C SER A 239 14.16 -14.75 20.27
N PHE A 240 13.97 -13.81 21.19
CA PHE A 240 14.26 -12.38 20.98
C PHE A 240 15.65 -12.13 20.36
N ARG A 241 16.66 -12.87 20.81
CA ARG A 241 18.04 -12.81 20.29
C ARG A 241 18.17 -13.35 18.85
N ARG A 242 17.42 -14.40 18.50
CA ARG A 242 17.38 -14.96 17.14
C ARG A 242 16.66 -14.02 16.19
N ALA A 243 15.53 -13.44 16.61
CA ALA A 243 14.81 -12.43 15.84
C ALA A 243 15.67 -11.19 15.56
N ILE A 244 16.46 -10.74 16.54
CA ILE A 244 17.42 -9.64 16.37
C ILE A 244 18.55 -10.03 15.42
N ARG A 245 19.15 -11.22 15.57
CA ARG A 245 20.22 -11.67 14.66
C ARG A 245 19.74 -11.84 13.23
N GLU A 246 18.57 -12.45 13.02
CA GLU A 246 17.94 -12.59 11.70
C GLU A 246 17.62 -11.21 11.11
N ARG A 247 17.14 -10.26 11.93
CA ARG A 247 16.90 -8.88 11.48
C ARG A 247 18.20 -8.17 11.10
N VAL A 248 19.25 -8.27 11.91
CA VAL A 248 20.56 -7.64 11.64
C VAL A 248 21.20 -8.25 10.40
N ALA A 249 21.18 -9.57 10.25
CA ALA A 249 21.72 -10.26 9.07
C ALA A 249 20.97 -9.86 7.78
N LEU A 250 19.63 -9.83 7.81
CA LEU A 250 18.83 -9.41 6.64
C LEU A 250 18.99 -7.92 6.32
N THR A 251 19.32 -7.08 7.31
CA THR A 251 19.53 -5.64 7.12
C THR A 251 20.92 -5.32 6.57
N GLN A 252 21.93 -6.17 6.81
CA GLN A 252 23.32 -5.89 6.48
C GLN A 252 23.79 -6.38 5.10
N THR A 253 23.13 -7.34 4.45
CA THR A 253 23.67 -7.97 3.23
C THR A 253 22.77 -7.97 1.98
N GLU A 254 21.47 -7.79 2.12
CA GLU A 254 20.47 -8.21 1.12
C GLU A 254 20.29 -7.46 -0.22
N GLY A 255 20.44 -6.13 -0.23
CA GLY A 255 19.73 -5.33 -1.23
C GLY A 255 20.34 -3.98 -1.56
N ARG A 256 20.20 -3.60 -2.83
CA ARG A 256 20.61 -2.32 -3.39
C ARG A 256 19.49 -1.31 -3.21
N TRP A 257 19.86 -0.15 -2.67
CA TRP A 257 19.00 0.99 -2.50
C TRP A 257 19.13 1.91 -3.70
N PHE A 258 18.02 2.49 -4.17
CA PHE A 258 17.97 3.36 -5.34
C PHE A 258 16.84 4.38 -5.26
#